data_AF-A0A416EBW3-F1
#
_entry.id   AF-A0A416EBW3-F1
#
_cell.length_a   1.000
_cell.length_b   1.000
_cell.length_c   1.000
_cell.angle_alpha   90.00
_cell.angle_beta   90.00
_cell.angle_gamma   90.00
#
_symmetry.space_group_name_H-M   'P 1'
#
loop_
_entity.id
_entity.type
_entity.pdbx_description
1 polymer ?
#
loop_
_entity_poly.entity_id
_entity_poly.type
_entity_poly.pdbx_seq_one_letter_code
_entity_poly.pdbx_strand_id
1 'polypeptide(L)'
;MAPITNDTVAFLQEAKAALTELEELKNRHHELEITEKRLEKTLLAEKKAVDDNIELTVRERKEQISSTYDKEIRGDQEKLRKLNAKREKAKARGIRGRIEDETADLHEENRRLMVETKTLFRKNKVPSFCNTYLYYALFFTKTAREFLTLFIAALICFLGIPCGVYYVIPQRQPWYLIVIYFATIVLFGGGYLMISNKTKMRYLSILKEGRKNRTLIRLNNKKIKSITSSIQSDRNEDFYNLDKYDRGIAQIQQELDDIASRKKEALYTFENDTRLRIADEIRGNNEARLTSLKQRLNEAAAEGRDTDSMIKTLTITIADDYESYIGKEFMTFDGLDRLTRIFENGQAANMTEALEVARSTRE
;
A
#
# COMPACT_ATOMS: atom_id res chain seq x y z
N MET A 1 -41.25 98.19 -9.31
CA MET A 1 -41.48 97.08 -8.36
C MET A 1 -41.16 95.79 -9.08
N ALA A 2 -39.90 95.38 -8.95
CA ALA A 2 -39.21 94.12 -9.32
C ALA A 2 -37.74 94.36 -8.87
N PRO A 3 -36.99 93.39 -8.30
CA PRO A 3 -37.13 91.95 -8.45
C PRO A 3 -37.09 91.18 -7.11
N ILE A 4 -38.20 90.56 -6.72
CA ILE A 4 -38.19 89.47 -5.70
C ILE A 4 -37.91 88.13 -6.41
N THR A 5 -38.11 88.06 -7.73
CA THR A 5 -38.00 86.85 -8.56
C THR A 5 -36.58 86.34 -8.77
N ASN A 6 -35.55 87.20 -8.74
CA ASN A 6 -34.16 86.77 -8.92
C ASN A 6 -33.61 86.02 -7.70
N ASP A 7 -34.08 86.37 -6.51
CA ASP A 7 -33.62 85.81 -5.24
C ASP A 7 -34.24 84.42 -5.00
N THR A 8 -35.52 84.23 -5.38
CA THR A 8 -36.22 82.94 -5.27
C THR A 8 -35.74 81.90 -6.29
N VAL A 9 -35.39 82.32 -7.50
CA VAL A 9 -34.79 81.43 -8.51
C VAL A 9 -33.38 81.02 -8.10
N ALA A 10 -32.58 81.94 -7.53
CA ALA A 10 -31.27 81.61 -6.97
C ALA A 10 -31.39 80.58 -5.83
N PHE A 11 -32.34 80.76 -4.91
CA PHE A 11 -32.62 79.80 -3.83
C PHE A 11 -33.01 78.40 -4.35
N LEU A 12 -33.84 78.31 -5.39
CA LEU A 12 -34.19 77.02 -6.01
C LEU A 12 -32.99 76.36 -6.72
N GLN A 13 -32.10 77.15 -7.30
CA GLN A 13 -30.86 76.66 -7.91
C GLN A 13 -29.86 76.16 -6.85
N GLU A 14 -29.75 76.83 -5.70
CA GLU A 14 -28.96 76.35 -4.56
C GLU A 14 -29.51 75.04 -3.99
N ALA A 15 -30.84 74.95 -3.81
CA ALA A 15 -31.50 73.72 -3.39
C ALA A 15 -31.26 72.56 -4.39
N LYS A 16 -31.26 72.85 -5.70
CA LYS A 16 -30.94 71.88 -6.74
C LYS A 16 -29.47 71.44 -6.70
N ALA A 17 -28.55 72.38 -6.50
CA ALA A 17 -27.13 72.09 -6.37
C ALA A 17 -26.84 71.21 -5.14
N ALA A 18 -27.47 71.49 -3.99
CA ALA A 18 -27.39 70.66 -2.80
C ALA A 18 -27.95 69.24 -3.03
N LEU A 19 -29.04 69.11 -3.80
CA LEU A 19 -29.60 67.81 -4.18
C LEU A 19 -28.66 67.02 -5.10
N THR A 20 -27.99 67.69 -6.05
CA THR A 20 -26.96 67.08 -6.91
C THR A 20 -25.78 66.60 -6.09
N GLU A 21 -25.26 67.42 -5.19
CA GLU A 21 -24.16 67.06 -4.28
C GLU A 21 -24.55 65.85 -3.41
N LEU A 22 -25.78 65.80 -2.91
CA LEU A 22 -26.29 64.66 -2.14
C LEU A 22 -26.32 63.36 -2.96
N GLU A 23 -26.74 63.42 -4.23
CA GLU A 23 -26.77 62.25 -5.11
C GLU A 23 -25.36 61.77 -5.49
N GLU A 24 -24.43 62.69 -5.75
CA GLU A 24 -23.01 62.37 -5.97
C GLU A 24 -22.38 61.70 -4.75
N LEU A 25 -22.62 62.23 -3.54
CA LEU A 25 -22.14 61.63 -2.30
C LEU A 25 -22.74 60.24 -2.06
N LYS A 26 -24.04 60.05 -2.32
CA LYS A 26 -24.69 58.72 -2.22
C LYS A 26 -24.11 57.72 -3.20
N ASN A 27 -23.85 58.12 -4.44
CA ASN A 27 -23.22 57.27 -5.44
C ASN A 27 -21.79 56.89 -5.02
N ARG A 28 -20.99 57.86 -4.55
CA ARG A 28 -19.64 57.62 -4.03
C ARG A 28 -19.65 56.66 -2.84
N HIS A 29 -20.58 56.84 -1.90
CA HIS A 29 -20.72 55.93 -0.75
C HIS A 29 -21.06 54.50 -1.20
N HIS A 30 -21.94 54.34 -2.19
CA HIS A 30 -22.27 53.02 -2.74
C HIS A 30 -21.07 52.35 -3.44
N GLU A 31 -20.29 53.12 -4.22
CA GLU A 31 -19.05 52.63 -4.82
C GLU A 31 -18.04 52.20 -3.74
N LEU A 32 -17.86 53.02 -2.70
CA LEU A 32 -16.99 52.70 -1.57
C LEU A 32 -17.43 51.40 -0.87
N GLU A 33 -18.72 51.19 -0.63
CA GLU A 33 -19.26 49.96 -0.04
C GLU A 33 -18.96 48.72 -0.90
N ILE A 34 -19.08 48.82 -2.22
CA ILE A 34 -18.71 47.74 -3.16
C ILE A 34 -17.20 47.47 -3.09
N THR A 35 -16.38 48.53 -3.07
CA THR A 35 -14.92 48.37 -3.00
C THR A 35 -14.47 47.75 -1.67
N GLU A 36 -15.10 48.11 -0.56
CA GLU A 36 -14.85 47.55 0.77
C GLU A 36 -15.13 46.04 0.77
N LYS A 37 -16.33 45.63 0.32
CA LYS A 37 -16.71 44.21 0.21
C LYS A 37 -15.76 43.44 -0.69
N ARG A 38 -15.28 44.05 -1.79
CA ARG A 38 -14.31 43.42 -2.70
C ARG A 38 -12.94 43.26 -2.03
N LEU A 39 -12.45 44.29 -1.34
CA LEU A 39 -11.18 44.28 -0.63
C LEU A 39 -11.20 43.27 0.53
N GLU A 40 -12.31 43.18 1.26
CA GLU A 40 -12.49 42.20 2.34
C GLU A 40 -12.42 40.76 1.81
N LYS A 41 -13.17 40.45 0.74
CA LYS A 41 -13.10 39.14 0.07
C LYS A 41 -11.69 38.81 -0.43
N THR A 42 -11.01 39.80 -1.01
CA THR A 42 -9.64 39.62 -1.52
C THR A 42 -8.66 39.35 -0.37
N LEU A 43 -8.79 40.08 0.74
CA LEU A 43 -7.97 39.88 1.93
C LEU A 43 -8.18 38.49 2.54
N LEU A 44 -9.44 38.04 2.64
CA LEU A 44 -9.76 36.70 3.14
C LEU A 44 -9.21 35.60 2.23
N ALA A 45 -9.37 35.75 0.91
CA ALA A 45 -8.83 34.82 -0.07
C ALA A 45 -7.29 34.76 0.00
N GLU A 46 -6.61 35.90 0.12
CA GLU A 46 -5.16 35.96 0.22
C GLU A 46 -4.65 35.32 1.52
N LYS A 47 -5.29 35.59 2.66
CA LYS A 47 -4.96 34.91 3.93
C LYS A 47 -5.09 33.40 3.81
N LYS A 48 -6.20 32.93 3.23
CA LYS A 48 -6.42 31.50 3.02
C LYS A 48 -5.36 30.90 2.09
N ALA A 49 -5.02 31.57 1.00
CA ALA A 49 -4.00 31.12 0.07
C ALA A 49 -2.62 31.00 0.75
N VAL A 50 -2.29 31.91 1.68
CA VAL A 50 -1.08 31.83 2.49
C VAL A 50 -1.10 30.60 3.40
N ASP A 51 -2.19 30.37 4.12
CA ASP A 51 -2.32 29.20 5.01
C ASP A 51 -2.26 27.88 4.22
N ASP A 52 -2.96 27.79 3.08
CA ASP A 52 -2.95 26.62 2.19
C ASP A 52 -1.52 26.35 1.65
N ASN A 53 -0.77 27.40 1.32
CA ASN A 53 0.62 27.27 0.85
C ASN A 53 1.56 26.77 1.97
N ILE A 54 1.35 27.23 3.21
CA ILE A 54 2.09 26.73 4.39
C ILE A 54 1.84 25.24 4.55
N GLU A 55 0.57 24.80 4.56
CA GLU A 55 0.22 23.40 4.74
C GLU A 55 0.80 22.51 3.64
N LEU A 56 0.68 22.95 2.38
CA LEU A 56 1.22 22.22 1.24
C LEU A 56 2.74 22.09 1.33
N THR A 57 3.46 23.19 1.61
CA THR A 57 4.92 23.20 1.71
C THR A 57 5.41 22.34 2.88
N VAL A 58 4.74 22.41 4.04
CA VAL A 58 5.06 21.60 5.22
C VAL A 58 4.88 20.11 4.90
N ARG A 59 3.78 19.74 4.25
CA ARG A 59 3.50 18.37 3.85
C ARG A 59 4.55 17.84 2.88
N GLU A 60 4.87 18.59 1.82
CA GLU A 60 5.86 18.19 0.82
C GLU A 60 7.25 18.00 1.43
N ARG A 61 7.71 18.94 2.26
CA ARG A 61 9.03 18.84 2.92
C ARG A 61 9.07 17.66 3.91
N LYS A 62 7.98 17.40 4.65
CA LYS A 62 7.87 16.23 5.53
C LYS A 62 7.96 14.93 4.74
N GLU A 63 7.27 14.85 3.61
CA GLU A 63 7.29 13.67 2.74
C GLU A 63 8.68 13.45 2.13
N GLN A 64 9.38 14.51 1.71
CA GLN A 64 10.77 14.42 1.22
C GLN A 64 11.72 13.87 2.28
N ILE A 65 11.60 14.33 3.53
CA ILE A 65 12.38 13.80 4.66
C ILE A 65 12.06 12.31 4.84
N SER A 66 10.77 11.95 4.95
CA SER A 66 10.38 10.55 5.14
C SER A 66 10.88 9.65 4.01
N SER A 67 10.70 10.07 2.76
CA SER A 67 11.05 9.34 1.55
C SER A 67 12.54 9.02 1.50
N THR A 68 13.40 9.96 1.89
CA THR A 68 14.85 9.76 1.94
C THR A 68 15.22 8.66 2.94
N TYR A 69 14.70 8.74 4.17
CA TYR A 69 14.93 7.69 5.18
C TYR A 69 14.33 6.34 4.76
N ASP A 70 13.12 6.33 4.19
CA ASP A 70 12.45 5.10 3.75
C ASP A 70 13.22 4.40 2.62
N LYS A 71 13.87 5.17 1.75
CA LYS A 71 14.72 4.62 0.69
C LYS A 71 15.95 3.90 1.26
N GLU A 72 16.65 4.52 2.22
CA GLU A 72 17.81 3.90 2.88
C GLU A 72 17.40 2.65 3.67
N ILE A 73 16.31 2.72 4.45
CA ILE A 73 15.75 1.57 5.17
C ILE A 73 15.44 0.41 4.21
N ARG A 74 14.82 0.68 3.05
CA ARG A 74 14.54 -0.35 2.04
C ARG A 74 15.82 -0.95 1.48
N GLY A 75 16.84 -0.12 1.21
CA GLY A 75 18.14 -0.57 0.73
C GLY A 75 18.81 -1.53 1.70
N ASP A 76 18.82 -1.19 2.99
CA ASP A 76 19.44 -2.02 4.02
C ASP A 76 18.62 -3.28 4.33
N GLN A 77 17.28 -3.22 4.28
CA GLN A 77 16.42 -4.41 4.32
C GLN A 77 16.72 -5.37 3.16
N GLU A 78 17.01 -4.86 1.97
CA GLU A 78 17.39 -5.71 0.83
C GLU A 78 18.76 -6.35 1.03
N LYS A 79 19.75 -5.60 1.53
CA LYS A 79 21.07 -6.14 1.91
C LYS A 79 20.94 -7.23 2.98
N LEU A 80 20.10 -7.02 3.99
CA LEU A 80 19.79 -7.97 5.05
C LEU A 80 19.21 -9.27 4.47
N ARG A 81 18.21 -9.17 3.57
CA ARG A 81 17.63 -10.33 2.87
C ARG A 81 18.68 -11.09 2.07
N LYS A 82 19.54 -10.37 1.34
CA LYS A 82 20.63 -10.97 0.55
C LYS A 82 21.66 -11.70 1.43
N LEU A 83 22.01 -11.13 2.58
CA LEU A 83 22.95 -11.77 3.51
C LEU A 83 22.33 -12.98 4.21
N ASN A 84 21.08 -12.92 4.64
CA ASN A 84 20.35 -14.08 5.16
C ASN A 84 20.29 -15.21 4.13
N ALA A 85 20.00 -14.91 2.87
CA ALA A 85 20.02 -15.92 1.81
C ALA A 85 21.41 -16.53 1.60
N LYS A 86 22.49 -15.74 1.75
CA LYS A 86 23.87 -16.25 1.68
C LYS A 86 24.21 -17.12 2.88
N ARG A 87 23.78 -16.74 4.09
CA ARG A 87 23.92 -17.50 5.33
C ARG A 87 23.24 -18.87 5.22
N GLU A 88 21.97 -18.91 4.82
CA GLU A 88 21.23 -20.16 4.67
C GLU A 88 21.85 -21.08 3.60
N LYS A 89 22.35 -20.51 2.50
CA LYS A 89 23.11 -21.29 1.50
C LYS A 89 24.41 -21.84 2.08
N ALA A 90 25.13 -21.08 2.91
CA ALA A 90 26.35 -21.56 3.57
C ALA A 90 26.03 -22.67 4.57
N LYS A 91 24.98 -22.51 5.38
CA LYS A 91 24.48 -23.53 6.30
C LYS A 91 24.09 -24.81 5.57
N ALA A 92 23.31 -24.72 4.50
CA ALA A 92 22.91 -25.88 3.70
C ALA A 92 24.12 -26.62 3.10
N ARG A 93 25.15 -25.88 2.64
CA ARG A 93 26.41 -26.50 2.18
C ARG A 93 27.16 -27.19 3.32
N GLY A 94 27.23 -26.57 4.49
CA GLY A 94 27.86 -27.14 5.67
C GLY A 94 27.18 -28.42 6.14
N ILE A 95 25.84 -28.41 6.25
CA ILE A 95 25.03 -29.59 6.58
C ILE A 95 25.29 -30.72 5.58
N ARG A 96 25.31 -30.41 4.28
CA ARG A 96 25.58 -31.39 3.24
C ARG A 96 26.99 -31.99 3.36
N GLY A 97 28.00 -31.14 3.55
CA GLY A 97 29.39 -31.58 3.75
C GLY A 97 29.53 -32.50 4.96
N ARG A 98 28.93 -32.12 6.10
CA ARG A 98 28.93 -32.94 7.32
C ARG A 98 28.22 -34.29 7.13
N ILE A 99 27.09 -34.32 6.41
CA ILE A 99 26.42 -35.59 6.06
C ILE A 99 27.35 -36.44 5.19
N GLU A 100 27.98 -35.86 4.17
CA GLU A 100 28.90 -36.57 3.28
C GLU A 100 30.09 -37.14 4.08
N ASP A 101 30.70 -36.36 4.97
CA ASP A 101 31.84 -36.76 5.80
C ASP A 101 31.46 -37.83 6.84
N GLU A 102 30.40 -37.62 7.63
CA GLU A 102 29.98 -38.57 8.68
C GLU A 102 29.40 -39.88 8.11
N THR A 103 28.94 -39.89 6.85
CA THR A 103 28.40 -41.08 6.20
C THR A 103 29.35 -41.74 5.20
N ALA A 104 30.52 -41.14 4.95
CA ALA A 104 31.52 -41.63 3.99
C ALA A 104 31.91 -43.09 4.26
N ASP A 105 32.25 -43.41 5.53
CA ASP A 105 32.65 -44.76 5.92
C ASP A 105 31.54 -45.79 5.70
N LEU A 106 30.29 -45.43 6.00
CA LEU A 106 29.13 -46.31 5.79
C LEU A 106 28.86 -46.52 4.30
N HIS A 107 29.08 -45.50 3.47
CA HIS A 107 28.98 -45.61 2.02
C HIS A 107 30.08 -46.49 1.43
N GLU A 108 31.32 -46.35 1.89
CA GLU A 108 32.44 -47.19 1.47
C GLU A 108 32.27 -48.65 1.94
N GLU A 109 31.80 -48.87 3.17
CA GLU A 109 31.47 -50.20 3.68
C GLU A 109 30.36 -50.85 2.83
N ASN A 110 29.31 -50.11 2.50
CA ASN A 110 28.24 -50.60 1.62
C ASN A 110 28.79 -51.00 0.24
N ARG A 111 29.67 -50.17 -0.35
CA ARG A 111 30.31 -50.47 -1.63
C ARG A 111 31.17 -51.72 -1.54
N ARG A 112 31.97 -51.86 -0.47
CA ARG A 112 32.79 -53.04 -0.19
C ARG A 112 31.94 -54.30 -0.07
N LEU A 113 30.86 -54.27 0.71
CA LEU A 113 29.94 -55.40 0.90
C LEU A 113 29.25 -55.82 -0.41
N MET A 114 28.91 -54.86 -1.29
CA MET A 114 28.37 -55.16 -2.62
C MET A 114 29.39 -55.86 -3.51
N VAL A 115 30.62 -55.35 -3.56
CA VAL A 115 31.72 -55.96 -4.33
C VAL A 115 32.04 -57.34 -3.80
N GLU A 116 32.18 -57.49 -2.48
CA GLU A 116 32.42 -58.77 -1.81
C GLU A 116 31.34 -59.80 -2.19
N THR A 117 30.06 -59.43 -2.08
CA THR A 117 28.94 -60.31 -2.48
C THR A 117 29.02 -60.71 -3.96
N LYS A 118 29.33 -59.77 -4.86
CA LYS A 118 29.47 -60.06 -6.30
C LYS A 118 30.65 -60.98 -6.59
N THR A 119 31.78 -60.79 -5.90
CA THR A 119 32.97 -61.64 -6.05
C THR A 119 32.74 -63.04 -5.50
N LEU A 120 32.07 -63.17 -4.34
CA LEU A 120 31.70 -64.44 -3.72
C LEU A 120 30.82 -65.28 -4.66
N PHE A 121 29.83 -64.65 -5.30
CA PHE A 121 28.92 -65.32 -6.24
C PHE A 121 29.65 -65.74 -7.52
N ARG A 122 30.56 -64.90 -8.03
CA ARG A 122 31.36 -65.20 -9.22
C ARG A 122 32.35 -66.36 -8.98
N LYS A 123 33.07 -66.35 -7.85
CA LYS A 123 34.04 -67.41 -7.48
C LYS A 123 33.36 -68.78 -7.38
N ASN A 124 32.18 -68.82 -6.77
CA ASN A 124 31.44 -70.07 -6.57
C ASN A 124 30.52 -70.45 -7.75
N LYS A 125 30.62 -69.75 -8.89
CA LYS A 125 29.81 -69.97 -10.11
C LYS A 125 28.29 -69.99 -9.82
N VAL A 126 27.85 -69.18 -8.86
CA VAL A 126 26.43 -69.02 -8.54
C VAL A 126 25.75 -68.19 -9.64
N PRO A 127 24.61 -68.63 -10.19
CA PRO A 127 23.88 -67.85 -11.18
C PRO A 127 23.53 -66.44 -10.68
N SER A 128 23.60 -65.44 -11.56
CA SER A 128 23.34 -64.02 -11.22
C SER A 128 21.94 -63.78 -10.66
N PHE A 129 20.93 -64.55 -11.10
CA PHE A 129 19.55 -64.43 -10.61
C PHE A 129 19.41 -64.73 -9.11
N CYS A 130 20.31 -65.53 -8.53
CA CYS A 130 20.31 -65.83 -7.11
C CYS A 130 20.71 -64.62 -6.26
N ASN A 131 21.32 -63.59 -6.86
CA ASN A 131 21.66 -62.33 -6.21
C ASN A 131 20.59 -61.24 -6.44
N THR A 132 19.34 -61.60 -6.69
CA THR A 132 18.24 -60.64 -6.88
C THR A 132 17.37 -60.56 -5.62
N TYR A 133 16.77 -59.39 -5.35
CA TYR A 133 15.81 -59.23 -4.25
C TYR A 133 14.66 -60.24 -4.33
N LEU A 134 14.12 -60.45 -5.54
CA LEU A 134 13.03 -61.40 -5.80
C LEU A 134 13.40 -62.84 -5.40
N TYR A 135 14.62 -63.30 -5.73
CA TYR A 135 15.08 -64.64 -5.36
C TYR A 135 15.13 -64.81 -3.82
N TYR A 136 15.69 -63.82 -3.13
CA TYR A 136 15.73 -63.81 -1.67
C TYR A 136 14.34 -63.71 -1.03
N ALA A 137 13.42 -62.96 -1.65
CA ALA A 137 12.04 -62.84 -1.19
C ALA A 137 11.21 -64.11 -1.43
N LEU A 138 11.47 -64.88 -2.50
CA LEU A 138 10.73 -66.11 -2.80
C LEU A 138 11.29 -67.34 -2.08
N PHE A 139 12.61 -67.53 -2.06
CA PHE A 139 13.23 -68.79 -1.59
C PHE A 139 13.77 -68.71 -0.15
N PHE A 140 13.90 -67.50 0.39
CA PHE A 140 14.41 -67.24 1.73
C PHE A 140 13.57 -66.14 2.42
N THR A 141 12.25 -66.23 2.53
CA THR A 141 11.47 -65.22 3.27
C THR A 141 11.94 -65.07 4.72
N LYS A 142 12.16 -63.84 5.19
CA LYS A 142 12.39 -63.55 6.62
C LYS A 142 11.66 -62.30 7.11
N THR A 143 11.57 -61.26 6.28
CA THR A 143 10.94 -59.99 6.65
C THR A 143 9.45 -60.00 6.29
N ALA A 144 8.58 -59.30 7.03
CA ALA A 144 7.15 -59.17 6.69
C ALA A 144 6.92 -58.67 5.25
N ARG A 145 7.74 -57.74 4.75
CA ARG A 145 7.69 -57.27 3.35
C ARG A 145 8.05 -58.36 2.33
N GLU A 146 8.99 -59.24 2.67
CA GLU A 146 9.38 -60.37 1.83
C GLU A 146 8.27 -61.44 1.84
N PHE A 147 7.65 -61.65 3.01
CA PHE A 147 6.48 -62.51 3.13
C PHE A 147 5.30 -61.99 2.29
N LEU A 148 5.03 -60.69 2.31
CA LEU A 148 4.03 -60.08 1.43
C LEU A 148 4.38 -60.26 -0.05
N THR A 149 5.66 -60.14 -0.42
CA THR A 149 6.11 -60.37 -1.80
C THR A 149 5.86 -61.82 -2.24
N LEU A 150 6.18 -62.78 -1.37
CA LEU A 150 5.90 -64.20 -1.60
C LEU A 150 4.39 -64.46 -1.67
N PHE A 151 3.60 -63.85 -0.79
CA PHE A 151 2.15 -64.00 -0.77
C PHE A 151 1.51 -63.48 -2.05
N ILE A 152 1.90 -62.28 -2.52
CA ILE A 152 1.44 -61.73 -3.79
C ILE A 152 1.86 -62.63 -4.95
N ALA A 153 3.10 -63.11 -4.97
CA ALA A 153 3.56 -64.04 -6.01
C ALA A 153 2.75 -65.35 -6.01
N ALA A 154 2.41 -65.87 -4.84
CA ALA A 154 1.56 -67.06 -4.69
C ALA A 154 0.13 -66.79 -5.18
N LEU A 155 -0.48 -65.65 -4.82
CA LEU A 155 -1.79 -65.25 -5.34
C LEU A 155 -1.78 -65.15 -6.87
N ILE A 156 -0.75 -64.56 -7.46
CA ILE A 156 -0.64 -64.47 -8.92
C ILE A 156 -0.52 -65.87 -9.54
N CYS A 157 0.33 -66.74 -8.99
CA CYS A 157 0.58 -68.08 -9.55
C CYS A 157 -0.59 -69.05 -9.38
N PHE A 158 -1.28 -69.01 -8.23
CA PHE A 158 -2.29 -70.00 -7.86
C PHE A 158 -3.73 -69.48 -7.92
N LEU A 159 -3.96 -68.19 -8.12
CA LEU A 159 -5.30 -67.62 -8.28
C LEU A 159 -5.40 -66.81 -9.57
N GLY A 160 -4.49 -65.86 -9.77
CA GLY A 160 -4.50 -64.97 -10.94
C GLY A 160 -4.37 -65.72 -12.27
N ILE A 161 -3.36 -66.58 -12.41
CA ILE A 161 -3.12 -67.34 -13.65
C ILE A 161 -4.21 -68.39 -13.90
N PRO A 162 -4.60 -69.25 -12.94
CA PRO A 162 -5.69 -70.22 -13.15
C PRO A 162 -7.02 -69.57 -13.53
N CYS A 163 -7.41 -68.50 -12.82
CA CYS A 163 -8.63 -67.76 -13.14
C CYS A 163 -8.50 -67.06 -14.51
N GLY A 164 -7.37 -66.40 -14.78
CA GLY A 164 -7.13 -65.73 -16.05
C GLY A 164 -7.23 -66.68 -17.26
N VAL A 165 -6.59 -67.85 -17.18
CA VAL A 165 -6.68 -68.87 -18.23
C VAL A 165 -8.11 -69.40 -18.38
N TYR A 166 -8.82 -69.63 -17.28
CA TYR A 166 -10.21 -70.10 -17.30
C TYR A 166 -11.17 -69.10 -17.96
N TYR A 167 -11.00 -67.80 -17.71
CA TYR A 167 -11.86 -66.75 -18.29
C TYR A 167 -11.64 -66.56 -19.80
N VAL A 168 -10.46 -66.89 -20.34
CA VAL A 168 -10.16 -66.77 -21.78
C VAL A 168 -10.79 -67.91 -22.60
N ILE A 169 -11.16 -69.04 -21.98
CA ILE A 169 -11.74 -70.20 -22.68
C ILE A 169 -13.22 -69.94 -23.02
N PRO A 170 -13.65 -70.00 -24.30
CA PRO A 170 -15.02 -69.65 -24.73
C PRO A 170 -16.11 -70.63 -24.27
N GLN A 171 -15.79 -71.90 -24.06
CA GLN A 171 -16.72 -72.91 -23.55
C GLN A 171 -16.33 -73.30 -22.13
N ARG A 172 -16.86 -72.61 -21.12
CA ARG A 172 -16.44 -72.80 -19.73
C ARG A 172 -17.17 -73.96 -19.07
N GLN A 173 -16.53 -75.13 -18.99
CA GLN A 173 -16.99 -76.24 -18.15
C GLN A 173 -16.27 -76.25 -16.80
N PRO A 174 -16.96 -76.59 -15.69
CA PRO A 174 -16.38 -76.53 -14.34
C PRO A 174 -15.16 -77.47 -14.16
N TRP A 175 -15.08 -78.57 -14.90
CA TRP A 175 -13.94 -79.49 -14.82
C TRP A 175 -12.65 -78.93 -15.43
N TYR A 176 -12.72 -77.96 -16.36
CA TYR A 176 -11.52 -77.30 -16.88
C TYR A 176 -10.73 -76.59 -15.79
N LEU A 177 -11.42 -76.07 -14.78
CA LEU A 177 -10.78 -75.43 -13.63
C LEU A 177 -9.89 -76.45 -12.89
N ILE A 178 -10.35 -77.68 -12.70
CA ILE A 178 -9.59 -78.74 -12.02
C ILE A 178 -8.29 -79.05 -12.79
N VAL A 179 -8.38 -79.17 -14.11
CA VAL A 179 -7.21 -79.45 -14.97
C VAL A 179 -6.23 -78.27 -15.00
N ILE A 180 -6.73 -77.04 -15.07
CA ILE A 180 -5.90 -75.81 -15.04
C ILE A 180 -5.20 -75.68 -13.69
N TYR A 181 -5.88 -75.92 -12.56
CA TYR A 181 -5.26 -75.89 -11.24
C TYR A 181 -4.22 -77.00 -11.09
N PHE A 182 -4.51 -78.22 -11.56
CA PHE A 182 -3.52 -79.30 -11.54
C PHE A 182 -2.27 -78.94 -12.37
N ALA A 183 -2.44 -78.45 -13.59
CA ALA A 183 -1.35 -78.04 -14.46
C ALA A 183 -0.52 -76.89 -13.86
N THR A 184 -1.17 -75.87 -13.28
CA THR A 184 -0.49 -74.73 -12.65
C THR A 184 0.24 -75.12 -11.36
N ILE A 185 -0.31 -76.02 -10.54
CA ILE A 185 0.36 -76.54 -9.35
C ILE A 185 1.61 -77.34 -9.74
N VAL A 186 1.52 -78.19 -10.75
CA VAL A 186 2.68 -78.95 -11.24
C VAL A 186 3.73 -78.00 -11.83
N LEU A 187 3.32 -77.03 -12.65
CA LEU A 187 4.25 -76.12 -13.33
C LEU A 187 4.93 -75.14 -12.37
N PHE A 188 4.15 -74.40 -11.57
CA PHE A 188 4.71 -73.41 -10.64
C PHE A 188 5.22 -74.05 -9.35
N GLY A 189 4.49 -74.99 -8.76
CA GLY A 189 4.92 -75.70 -7.55
C GLY A 189 6.10 -76.62 -7.82
N GLY A 190 6.05 -77.43 -8.88
CA GLY A 190 7.16 -78.28 -9.30
C GLY A 190 8.38 -77.48 -9.75
N GLY A 191 8.19 -76.43 -10.56
CA GLY A 191 9.26 -75.51 -10.96
C GLY A 191 9.92 -74.80 -9.78
N TYR A 192 9.13 -74.34 -8.81
CA TYR A 192 9.63 -73.74 -7.56
C TYR A 192 10.47 -74.72 -6.75
N LEU A 193 10.00 -75.96 -6.56
CA LEU A 193 10.74 -77.01 -5.85
C LEU A 193 12.04 -77.37 -6.57
N MET A 194 12.03 -77.48 -7.90
CA MET A 194 13.20 -77.80 -8.71
C MET A 194 14.27 -76.71 -8.60
N ILE A 195 13.88 -75.43 -8.74
CA ILE A 195 14.78 -74.28 -8.60
C ILE A 195 15.31 -74.21 -7.17
N SER A 196 14.44 -74.38 -6.17
CA SER A 196 14.81 -74.41 -4.76
C SER A 196 15.85 -75.51 -4.50
N ASN A 197 15.60 -76.75 -4.93
CA ASN A 197 16.54 -77.85 -4.69
C ASN A 197 17.89 -77.63 -5.39
N LYS A 198 17.87 -77.21 -6.67
CA LYS A 198 19.10 -77.00 -7.48
C LYS A 198 19.97 -75.83 -6.99
N THR A 199 19.37 -74.80 -6.42
CA THR A 199 20.08 -73.57 -6.02
C THR A 199 20.28 -73.45 -4.52
N LYS A 200 19.22 -73.65 -3.73
CA LYS A 200 19.21 -73.46 -2.27
C LYS A 200 20.07 -74.49 -1.54
N MET A 201 19.98 -75.77 -1.92
CA MET A 201 20.75 -76.84 -1.25
C MET A 201 22.23 -76.79 -1.62
N ARG A 202 22.53 -76.51 -2.91
CA ARG A 202 23.90 -76.50 -3.44
C ARG A 202 24.71 -75.28 -3.00
N TYR A 203 24.09 -74.11 -2.87
CA TYR A 203 24.77 -72.84 -2.56
C TYR A 203 24.32 -72.24 -1.23
N LEU A 204 23.80 -73.06 -0.30
CA LEU A 204 23.17 -72.58 0.93
C LEU A 204 24.08 -71.64 1.76
N SER A 205 25.35 -72.00 1.92
CA SER A 205 26.34 -71.21 2.67
C SER A 205 26.57 -69.84 2.04
N ILE A 206 26.82 -69.82 0.73
CA ILE A 206 27.08 -68.61 -0.08
C ILE A 206 25.84 -67.69 -0.10
N LEU A 207 24.63 -68.25 -0.21
CA LEU A 207 23.38 -67.50 -0.19
C LEU A 207 23.11 -66.89 1.19
N LYS A 208 23.43 -67.60 2.27
CA LYS A 208 23.36 -67.08 3.65
C LYS A 208 24.35 -65.92 3.85
N GLU A 209 25.55 -66.03 3.31
CA GLU A 209 26.58 -64.99 3.38
C GLU A 209 26.21 -63.74 2.58
N GLY A 210 25.79 -63.89 1.31
CA GLY A 210 25.25 -62.77 0.53
C GLY A 210 24.03 -62.11 1.17
N ARG A 211 23.22 -62.87 1.92
CA ARG A 211 22.14 -62.31 2.73
C ARG A 211 22.65 -61.52 3.93
N LYS A 212 23.66 -62.00 4.65
CA LYS A 212 24.27 -61.25 5.77
C LYS A 212 24.73 -59.88 5.26
N ASN A 213 25.45 -59.84 4.13
CA ASN A 213 25.92 -58.60 3.51
C ASN A 213 24.76 -57.66 3.13
N ARG A 214 23.67 -58.19 2.57
CA ARG A 214 22.45 -57.40 2.27
C ARG A 214 21.78 -56.84 3.53
N THR A 215 21.73 -57.60 4.62
CA THR A 215 21.19 -57.13 5.89
C THR A 215 22.07 -56.02 6.47
N LEU A 216 23.40 -56.19 6.43
CA LEU A 216 24.35 -55.15 6.86
C LEU A 216 24.19 -53.87 6.05
N ILE A 217 24.10 -53.96 4.71
CA ILE A 217 23.81 -52.79 3.85
C ILE A 217 22.49 -52.11 4.24
N ARG A 218 21.44 -52.87 4.54
CA ARG A 218 20.15 -52.32 4.98
C ARG A 218 20.27 -51.61 6.34
N LEU A 219 21.06 -52.15 7.28
CA LEU A 219 21.32 -51.53 8.57
C LEU A 219 22.16 -50.25 8.43
N ASN A 220 23.20 -50.27 7.60
CA ASN A 220 24.01 -49.10 7.29
C ASN A 220 23.17 -47.99 6.64
N ASN A 221 22.29 -48.32 5.70
CA ASN A 221 21.35 -47.34 5.12
C ASN A 221 20.38 -46.77 6.16
N LYS A 222 20.00 -47.52 7.19
CA LYS A 222 19.20 -46.98 8.31
C LYS A 222 20.04 -46.05 9.19
N LYS A 223 21.29 -46.41 9.47
CA LYS A 223 22.24 -45.56 10.21
C LYS A 223 22.49 -44.25 9.46
N ILE A 224 22.77 -44.30 8.17
CA ILE A 224 22.91 -43.11 7.29
C ILE A 224 21.70 -42.20 7.44
N LYS A 225 20.47 -42.74 7.31
CA LYS A 225 19.24 -41.94 7.49
C LYS A 225 19.12 -41.34 8.89
N SER A 226 19.49 -42.09 9.92
CA SER A 226 19.47 -41.60 11.31
C SER A 226 20.47 -40.46 11.51
N ILE A 227 21.68 -40.60 10.98
CA ILE A 227 22.74 -39.58 11.03
C ILE A 227 22.27 -38.34 10.27
N THR A 228 21.77 -38.49 9.05
CA THR A 228 21.20 -37.40 8.26
C THR A 228 20.10 -36.65 9.02
N SER A 229 19.15 -37.37 9.63
CA SER A 229 18.08 -36.76 10.41
C SER A 229 18.60 -36.06 11.66
N SER A 230 19.62 -36.63 12.31
CA SER A 230 20.25 -36.03 13.50
C SER A 230 20.94 -34.71 13.14
N ILE A 231 21.72 -34.69 12.05
CA ILE A 231 22.42 -33.48 11.59
C ILE A 231 21.42 -32.40 11.14
N GLN A 232 20.32 -32.77 10.48
CA GLN A 232 19.30 -31.82 10.05
C GLN A 232 18.49 -31.21 11.20
N SER A 233 18.31 -31.96 12.30
CA SER A 233 17.60 -31.50 13.50
C SER A 233 18.54 -30.88 14.55
N ASP A 234 19.85 -30.94 14.31
CA ASP A 234 20.86 -30.33 15.16
C ASP A 234 20.68 -28.81 15.17
N ARG A 235 20.64 -28.25 16.39
CA ARG A 235 20.52 -26.81 16.61
C ARG A 235 21.89 -26.13 16.63
N ASN A 236 22.97 -26.87 16.82
CA ASN A 236 24.30 -26.29 16.87
C ASN A 236 24.80 -26.03 15.43
N GLU A 237 25.07 -24.75 15.13
CA GLU A 237 25.54 -24.26 13.83
C GLU A 237 27.03 -23.86 13.84
N ASP A 238 27.71 -23.99 14.97
CA ASP A 238 29.10 -23.52 15.18
C ASP A 238 30.08 -24.17 14.19
N PHE A 239 29.79 -25.41 13.78
CA PHE A 239 30.59 -26.17 12.80
C PHE A 239 30.60 -25.53 11.39
N TYR A 240 29.66 -24.64 11.08
CA TYR A 240 29.46 -24.12 9.73
C TYR A 240 30.11 -22.74 9.49
N ASN A 241 30.82 -22.18 10.48
CA ASN A 241 31.51 -20.87 10.41
C ASN A 241 30.60 -19.76 9.87
N LEU A 242 29.40 -19.65 10.44
CA LEU A 242 28.38 -18.67 10.04
C LEU A 242 28.59 -17.30 10.70
N ASP A 243 29.51 -17.19 11.67
CA ASP A 243 29.80 -15.97 12.45
C ASP A 243 30.04 -14.73 11.59
N LYS A 244 30.68 -14.90 10.42
CA LYS A 244 30.90 -13.78 9.50
C LYS A 244 29.58 -13.22 8.97
N TYR A 245 28.61 -14.07 8.67
CA TYR A 245 27.29 -13.65 8.24
C TYR A 245 26.49 -13.10 9.42
N ASP A 246 26.58 -13.73 10.59
CA ASP A 246 25.88 -13.30 11.79
C ASP A 246 26.32 -11.91 12.26
N ARG A 247 27.63 -11.63 12.25
CA ARG A 247 28.17 -10.29 12.51
C ARG A 247 27.68 -9.26 11.48
N GLY A 248 27.67 -9.62 10.19
CA GLY A 248 27.18 -8.72 9.14
C GLY A 248 25.67 -8.45 9.22
N ILE A 249 24.89 -9.46 9.60
CA ILE A 249 23.44 -9.33 9.85
C ILE A 249 23.20 -8.43 11.06
N ALA A 250 23.92 -8.65 12.16
CA ALA A 250 23.82 -7.83 13.36
C ALA A 250 24.18 -6.37 13.08
N GLN A 251 25.24 -6.12 12.32
CA GLN A 251 25.64 -4.77 11.92
C GLN A 251 24.54 -4.07 11.11
N ILE A 252 23.99 -4.71 10.08
CA ILE A 252 22.92 -4.10 9.26
C ILE A 252 21.64 -3.90 10.08
N GLN A 253 21.34 -4.82 11.00
CA GLN A 253 20.19 -4.66 11.89
C GLN A 253 20.36 -3.45 12.81
N GLN A 254 21.56 -3.26 13.36
CA GLN A 254 21.89 -2.07 14.15
C GLN A 254 21.79 -0.80 13.30
N GLU A 255 22.34 -0.80 12.07
CA GLU A 255 22.24 0.33 11.14
C GLU A 255 20.76 0.66 10.82
N LEU A 256 19.91 -0.35 10.62
CA LEU A 256 18.47 -0.17 10.42
C LEU A 256 17.78 0.49 11.62
N ASP A 257 18.11 0.03 12.83
CA ASP A 257 17.54 0.58 14.07
C ASP A 257 18.01 2.03 14.29
N ASP A 258 19.28 2.32 14.03
CA ASP A 258 19.86 3.66 14.10
C ASP A 258 19.19 4.61 13.08
N ILE A 259 19.03 4.18 11.83
CA ILE A 259 18.35 4.98 10.78
C ILE A 259 16.89 5.21 11.15
N ALA A 260 16.20 4.20 11.69
CA ALA A 260 14.81 4.33 12.13
C ALA A 260 14.68 5.32 13.31
N SER A 261 15.63 5.33 14.25
CA SER A 261 15.68 6.32 15.33
C SER A 261 15.91 7.73 14.79
N ARG A 262 16.92 7.90 13.92
CA ARG A 262 17.22 9.18 13.27
C ARG A 262 16.05 9.72 12.45
N LYS A 263 15.29 8.85 11.77
CA LYS A 263 14.05 9.23 11.07
C LYS A 263 13.03 9.85 12.03
N LYS A 264 12.81 9.21 13.19
CA LYS A 264 11.87 9.71 14.20
C LYS A 264 12.31 11.07 14.76
N GLU A 265 13.59 11.20 15.10
CA GLU A 265 14.17 12.46 15.58
C GLU A 265 14.08 13.59 14.55
N ALA A 266 14.37 13.29 13.28
CA ALA A 266 14.26 14.26 12.19
C ALA A 266 12.81 14.72 11.98
N LEU A 267 11.84 13.80 12.01
CA LEU A 267 10.42 14.14 11.91
C LEU A 267 9.94 14.93 13.13
N TYR A 268 10.40 14.59 14.33
CA TYR A 268 10.07 15.35 15.54
C TYR A 268 10.60 16.79 15.47
N THR A 269 11.87 16.97 15.08
CA THR A 269 12.48 18.28 14.89
C THR A 269 11.78 19.07 13.78
N PHE A 270 11.32 18.38 12.73
CA PHE A 270 10.56 19.01 11.65
C PHE A 270 9.23 19.56 12.15
N GLU A 271 8.45 18.76 12.87
CA GLU A 271 7.11 19.14 13.36
C GLU A 271 7.13 20.27 14.39
N ASN A 272 8.14 20.26 15.28
CA ASN A 272 8.23 21.24 16.36
C ASN A 272 8.92 22.53 15.94
N ASP A 273 10.05 22.46 15.24
CA ASP A 273 10.87 23.65 14.97
C ASP A 273 10.74 24.11 13.51
N THR A 274 10.93 23.18 12.58
CA THR A 274 11.07 23.54 11.16
C THR A 274 9.75 24.01 10.56
N ARG A 275 8.64 23.38 10.95
CA ARG A 275 7.28 23.76 10.55
C ARG A 275 6.97 25.21 10.92
N LEU A 276 7.32 25.63 12.13
CA LEU A 276 7.11 27.00 12.59
C LEU A 276 7.92 27.98 11.75
N ARG A 277 9.20 27.68 11.50
CA ARG A 277 10.05 28.53 10.64
C ARG A 277 9.52 28.66 9.21
N ILE A 278 9.02 27.57 8.63
CA ILE A 278 8.39 27.61 7.29
C ILE A 278 7.15 28.49 7.31
N ALA A 279 6.30 28.35 8.33
CA ALA A 279 5.11 29.17 8.46
C ALA A 279 5.46 30.66 8.59
N ASP A 280 6.47 30.98 9.40
CA ASP A 280 6.92 32.35 9.60
C ASP A 280 7.56 32.95 8.35
N GLU A 281 8.37 32.16 7.61
CA GLU A 281 8.97 32.58 6.33
C GLU A 281 7.89 32.90 5.27
N ILE A 282 6.90 32.02 5.12
CA ILE A 282 5.82 32.21 4.14
C ILE A 282 4.92 33.37 4.56
N ARG A 283 4.61 33.51 5.87
CA ARG A 283 3.84 34.66 6.37
C ARG A 283 4.60 35.96 6.16
N GLY A 284 5.88 36.01 6.50
CA GLY A 284 6.73 37.19 6.33
C GLY A 284 6.78 37.66 4.88
N ASN A 285 6.95 36.73 3.92
CA ASN A 285 6.93 37.07 2.49
C ASN A 285 5.60 37.67 2.02
N ASN A 286 4.48 37.30 2.65
CA ASN A 286 3.14 37.79 2.28
C ASN A 286 2.63 38.93 3.18
N GLU A 287 3.36 39.27 4.25
CA GLU A 287 2.94 40.23 5.26
C GLU A 287 2.75 41.63 4.69
N ALA A 288 3.69 42.09 3.84
CA ALA A 288 3.59 43.39 3.19
C ALA A 288 2.33 43.51 2.33
N ARG A 289 2.01 42.46 1.56
CA ARG A 289 0.82 42.40 0.72
C ARG A 289 -0.46 42.40 1.57
N LEU A 290 -0.52 41.57 2.61
CA LEU A 290 -1.68 41.50 3.52
C LEU A 290 -1.88 42.82 4.28
N THR A 291 -0.80 43.47 4.71
CA THR A 291 -0.85 44.77 5.38
C THR A 291 -1.33 45.86 4.43
N SER A 292 -0.86 45.88 3.18
CA SER A 292 -1.35 46.83 2.18
C SER A 292 -2.83 46.67 1.86
N LEU A 293 -3.33 45.43 1.79
CA LEU A 293 -4.75 45.15 1.57
C LEU A 293 -5.59 45.57 2.78
N LYS A 294 -5.12 45.30 4.00
CA LYS A 294 -5.77 45.77 5.23
C LYS A 294 -5.81 47.29 5.31
N GLN A 295 -4.72 47.96 4.96
CA GLN A 295 -4.65 49.42 4.97
C GLN A 295 -5.65 50.01 3.98
N ARG A 296 -5.68 49.52 2.74
CA ARG A 296 -6.65 49.97 1.73
C ARG A 296 -8.11 49.72 2.14
N LEU A 297 -8.37 48.60 2.83
CA LEU A 297 -9.69 48.31 3.38
C LEU A 297 -10.07 49.33 4.47
N ASN A 298 -9.14 49.62 5.39
CA ASN A 298 -9.36 50.60 6.45
C ASN A 298 -9.56 52.03 5.90
N GLU A 299 -8.80 52.41 4.87
CA GLU A 299 -8.92 53.69 4.17
C GLU A 299 -10.30 53.80 3.50
N ALA A 300 -10.72 52.80 2.72
CA ALA A 300 -12.04 52.78 2.09
C ALA A 300 -13.18 52.80 3.12
N ALA A 301 -13.03 52.08 4.23
CA ALA A 301 -14.02 52.06 5.31
C ALA A 301 -14.06 53.37 6.12
N ALA A 302 -12.94 54.10 6.21
CA ALA A 302 -12.89 55.42 6.83
C ALA A 302 -13.53 56.46 5.90
N GLU A 303 -13.16 56.48 4.62
CA GLU A 303 -13.75 57.36 3.60
C GLU A 303 -15.25 57.11 3.45
N GLY A 304 -15.69 55.85 3.51
CA GLY A 304 -17.10 55.48 3.50
C GLY A 304 -17.87 56.04 4.71
N ARG A 305 -17.26 56.03 5.90
CA ARG A 305 -17.82 56.61 7.13
C ARG A 305 -17.89 58.14 7.07
N ASP A 306 -16.85 58.79 6.57
CA ASP A 306 -16.83 60.25 6.42
C ASP A 306 -17.88 60.69 5.39
N THR A 307 -17.98 59.97 4.26
CA THR A 307 -19.01 60.22 3.24
C THR A 307 -20.41 60.00 3.80
N ASP A 308 -20.65 58.95 4.60
CA ASP A 308 -21.94 58.72 5.28
C ASP A 308 -22.28 59.86 6.26
N SER A 309 -21.28 60.38 6.98
CA SER A 309 -21.47 61.55 7.83
C SER A 309 -21.83 62.80 7.01
N MET A 310 -21.15 63.04 5.89
CA MET A 310 -21.45 64.15 4.99
C MET A 310 -22.86 64.03 4.40
N ILE A 311 -23.26 62.83 3.96
CA ILE A 311 -24.63 62.55 3.49
C ILE A 311 -25.65 62.90 4.58
N LYS A 312 -25.41 62.48 5.83
CA LYS A 312 -26.31 62.77 6.95
C LYS A 312 -26.40 64.28 7.22
N THR A 313 -25.27 64.97 7.29
CA THR A 313 -25.23 66.42 7.51
C THR A 313 -25.96 67.16 6.39
N LEU A 314 -25.62 66.87 5.13
CA LEU A 314 -26.24 67.53 3.96
C LEU A 314 -27.73 67.19 3.85
N THR A 315 -28.15 65.96 4.19
CA THR A 315 -29.57 65.60 4.25
C THR A 315 -30.32 66.44 5.29
N ILE A 316 -29.73 66.65 6.48
CA ILE A 316 -30.32 67.50 7.52
C ILE A 316 -30.38 68.96 7.08
N THR A 317 -29.28 69.50 6.53
CA THR A 317 -29.24 70.86 5.98
C THR A 317 -30.30 71.06 4.89
N ILE A 318 -30.46 70.09 3.98
CA ILE A 318 -31.50 70.16 2.96
C ILE A 318 -32.90 70.15 3.58
N ALA A 319 -33.12 69.37 4.63
CA ALA A 319 -34.40 69.32 5.33
C ALA A 319 -34.71 70.65 6.06
N ASP A 320 -33.72 71.21 6.75
CA ASP A 320 -33.86 72.41 7.57
C ASP A 320 -33.98 73.69 6.72
N ASP A 321 -33.12 73.85 5.70
CA ASP A 321 -32.98 75.10 4.94
C ASP A 321 -33.86 75.15 3.68
N TYR A 322 -34.16 74.00 3.07
CA TYR A 322 -34.90 73.94 1.80
C TYR A 322 -36.26 73.23 1.92
N GLU A 323 -36.33 72.01 2.49
CA GLU A 323 -37.61 71.27 2.61
C GLU A 323 -38.63 71.99 3.50
N SER A 324 -38.17 72.75 4.51
CA SER A 324 -39.04 73.54 5.39
C SER A 324 -39.83 74.63 4.65
N TYR A 325 -39.27 75.18 3.56
CA TYR A 325 -39.86 76.27 2.78
C TYR A 325 -40.51 75.79 1.47
N ILE A 326 -39.93 74.79 0.80
CA ILE A 326 -40.39 74.26 -0.49
C ILE A 326 -41.37 73.08 -0.31
N GLY A 327 -41.26 72.36 0.81
CA GLY A 327 -41.99 71.12 1.06
C GLY A 327 -41.32 69.91 0.40
N LYS A 328 -41.21 68.82 1.16
CA LYS A 328 -40.56 67.56 0.75
C LYS A 328 -41.05 66.99 -0.59
N GLU A 329 -42.31 67.23 -0.93
CA GLU A 329 -42.96 66.73 -2.16
C GLU A 329 -42.47 67.40 -3.46
N PHE A 330 -41.79 68.54 -3.35
CA PHE A 330 -41.18 69.30 -4.45
C PHE A 330 -39.65 69.36 -4.37
N MET A 331 -39.04 68.80 -3.32
CA MET A 331 -37.59 68.62 -3.18
C MET A 331 -37.08 67.40 -3.96
N THR A 332 -37.35 67.43 -5.26
CA THR A 332 -36.82 66.50 -6.27
C THR A 332 -36.31 67.31 -7.46
N PHE A 333 -35.42 66.75 -8.29
CA PHE A 333 -34.91 67.47 -9.46
C PHE A 333 -36.03 67.99 -10.37
N ASP A 334 -37.05 67.17 -10.62
CA ASP A 334 -38.22 67.53 -11.42
C ASP A 334 -39.10 68.59 -10.73
N GLY A 335 -39.28 68.48 -9.40
CA GLY A 335 -40.03 69.45 -8.60
C GLY A 335 -39.38 70.84 -8.57
N LEU A 336 -38.06 70.87 -8.38
CA LEU A 336 -37.26 72.10 -8.37
C LEU A 336 -37.20 72.75 -9.76
N ASP A 337 -37.03 71.97 -10.83
CA ASP A 337 -37.05 72.48 -12.20
C ASP A 337 -38.41 73.04 -12.59
N ARG A 338 -39.49 72.42 -12.09
CA ARG A 338 -40.85 72.89 -12.30
C ARG A 338 -41.15 74.19 -11.56
N LEU A 339 -40.74 74.31 -10.30
CA LEU A 339 -40.86 75.56 -9.54
C LEU A 339 -40.02 76.67 -10.18
N THR A 340 -38.81 76.36 -10.64
CA THR A 340 -37.94 77.30 -11.35
C THR A 340 -38.62 77.85 -12.60
N ARG A 341 -39.23 76.98 -13.42
CA ARG A 341 -39.99 77.39 -14.62
C ARG A 341 -41.22 78.25 -14.31
N ILE A 342 -41.94 77.98 -13.22
CA ILE A 342 -43.11 78.78 -12.79
C ILE A 342 -42.69 80.21 -12.45
N PHE A 343 -41.53 80.38 -11.79
CA PHE A 343 -40.97 81.69 -11.50
C PHE A 343 -40.41 82.39 -12.73
N GLU A 344 -39.70 81.67 -13.61
CA GLU A 344 -39.15 82.22 -14.86
C GLU A 344 -40.25 82.69 -15.83
N ASN A 345 -41.39 81.99 -15.86
CA ASN A 345 -42.56 82.36 -16.66
C ASN A 345 -43.42 83.47 -16.02
N GLY A 346 -43.06 83.95 -14.82
CA GLY A 346 -43.80 84.99 -14.10
C GLY A 346 -45.18 84.55 -13.59
N GLN A 347 -45.40 83.25 -13.43
CA GLN A 347 -46.71 82.67 -13.07
C GLN A 347 -47.00 82.70 -11.56
N ALA A 348 -46.02 83.09 -10.74
CA ALA A 348 -46.17 83.26 -9.29
C ALA A 348 -45.24 84.37 -8.78
N ALA A 349 -45.68 85.12 -7.77
CA ALA A 349 -44.91 86.20 -7.15
C ALA A 349 -44.16 85.78 -5.88
N ASN A 350 -44.54 84.66 -5.25
CA ASN A 350 -43.91 84.11 -4.04
C ASN A 350 -43.96 82.57 -4.01
N MET A 351 -43.21 81.94 -3.11
CA MET A 351 -43.08 80.48 -3.01
C MET A 351 -44.41 79.77 -2.74
N THR A 352 -45.27 80.31 -1.87
CA THR A 352 -46.57 79.72 -1.56
C THR A 352 -47.49 79.66 -2.77
N GLU A 353 -47.54 80.74 -3.56
CA GLU A 353 -48.32 80.82 -4.81
C GLU A 353 -47.72 79.89 -5.88
N ALA A 354 -46.39 79.81 -5.98
CA ALA A 354 -45.72 78.88 -6.89
C ALA A 354 -46.01 77.41 -6.54
N LEU A 355 -46.08 77.07 -5.25
CA LEU A 355 -46.45 75.74 -4.78
C LEU A 355 -47.91 75.39 -5.07
N GLU A 356 -48.85 76.34 -4.94
CA GLU A 356 -50.27 76.15 -5.31
C GLU A 356 -50.43 75.96 -6.83
N VAL A 357 -49.73 76.75 -7.64
CA VAL A 357 -49.69 76.60 -9.10
C VAL A 357 -49.06 75.25 -9.48
N ALA A 358 -47.97 74.86 -8.83
CA ALA A 358 -47.32 73.56 -9.06
C ALA A 358 -48.19 72.38 -8.61
N ARG A 359 -49.02 72.51 -7.56
CA ARG A 359 -49.99 71.48 -7.16
C ARG A 359 -51.16 71.38 -8.14
N SER A 360 -51.68 72.51 -8.62
CA SER A 360 -52.84 72.53 -9.54
C SER A 360 -52.53 72.05 -10.97
N THR A 361 -51.27 72.12 -11.40
CA THR A 361 -50.82 71.51 -12.68
C THR A 361 -50.28 70.07 -12.51
N ARG A 362 -50.34 69.50 -11.30
CA ARG A 362 -49.88 68.12 -11.00
C ARG A 362 -51.00 67.09 -11.19
N GLU A 363 -52.26 67.55 -11.24
CA GLU A 363 -53.41 66.86 -11.85
C GLU A 363 -53.38 67.04 -13.36
#